data_AF-A0A7K2LV32-F1
#
_entry.id   AF-A0A7K2LV32-F1
#
_cell.length_a   1.000
_cell.length_b   1.000
_cell.length_c   1.000
_cell.angle_alpha   90.00
_cell.angle_beta   90.00
_cell.angle_gamma   90.00
#
_symmetry.space_group_name_H-M   'P 1'
#
loop_
_entity.id
_entity.type
_entity.pdbx_description
1 polymer ?
#
loop_
_entity_poly.entity_id
_entity_poly.type
_entity_poly.pdbx_seq_one_letter_code
_entity_poly.pdbx_strand_id
1 'polypeptide(L)'
;HEAGIVHRDVKPSNVLLRTAPDGTRRVLLADLGLAKSLAQASGLTLAAGSEGYRPPEQAEPGAGIDARADVYSLGAVGYELVTGTVPAAPGKVVPPERLRPDVDPGVARTLMRALEPDRERRWPTA
;
A
#
# COMPACT_ATOMS: atom_id res chain seq x y z
N HIS A 1 6.26 -11.59 -2.82
CA HIS A 1 6.88 -11.87 -1.51
C HIS A 1 7.55 -13.23 -1.40
N GLU A 2 7.16 -14.25 -2.20
CA GLU A 2 7.79 -15.59 -2.18
C GLU A 2 9.33 -15.56 -2.36
N ALA A 3 9.84 -14.59 -3.13
CA ALA A 3 11.28 -14.36 -3.31
C ALA A 3 11.96 -13.63 -2.13
N GLY A 4 11.27 -13.41 -1.01
CA GLY A 4 11.80 -12.69 0.16
C GLY A 4 11.93 -11.17 0.01
N ILE A 5 11.45 -10.60 -1.10
CA ILE A 5 11.53 -9.16 -1.40
C ILE A 5 10.23 -8.47 -0.96
N VAL A 6 10.37 -7.36 -0.23
CA VAL A 6 9.31 -6.40 0.12
C VAL A 6 9.55 -5.11 -0.68
N HIS A 7 8.53 -4.60 -1.37
CA HIS A 7 8.59 -3.44 -2.24
C HIS A 7 8.76 -2.13 -1.49
N ARG A 8 8.01 -1.92 -0.39
CA ARG A 8 8.10 -0.76 0.52
C ARG A 8 7.75 0.61 -0.08
N ASP A 9 7.24 0.65 -1.31
CA ASP A 9 6.87 1.91 -1.99
C ASP A 9 5.75 1.69 -3.02
N VAL A 10 4.75 0.89 -2.67
CA VAL A 10 3.57 0.73 -3.52
C VAL A 10 2.72 2.00 -3.42
N LYS A 11 2.51 2.67 -4.56
CA LYS A 11 1.74 3.91 -4.69
C LYS A 11 1.35 4.12 -6.16
N PRO A 12 0.38 4.99 -6.48
CA PRO A 12 -0.12 5.14 -7.85
C PRO A 12 0.97 5.45 -8.88
N SER A 13 1.94 6.31 -8.56
CA SER A 13 3.04 6.66 -9.48
C SER A 13 3.95 5.48 -9.83
N ASN A 14 3.91 4.40 -9.05
CA ASN A 14 4.70 3.19 -9.25
C ASN A 14 3.87 2.07 -9.91
N VAL A 15 2.59 2.28 -10.18
CA VAL A 15 1.71 1.35 -10.90
C VAL A 15 1.62 1.80 -12.36
N LEU A 16 2.31 1.08 -13.24
CA LEU A 16 2.39 1.40 -14.66
C LEU A 16 1.39 0.58 -15.46
N LEU A 17 0.82 1.19 -16.50
CA LEU A 17 -0.05 0.53 -17.46
C LEU A 17 0.69 0.38 -18.79
N ARG A 18 0.80 -0.85 -19.28
CA ARG A 18 1.36 -1.15 -20.60
C ARG A 18 0.28 -1.76 -21.49
N THR A 19 0.09 -1.19 -22.67
CA THR A 19 -0.73 -1.77 -23.73
C THR A 19 0.19 -2.41 -24.76
N ALA A 20 0.04 -3.70 -25.00
CA ALA A 20 0.76 -4.42 -26.04
C ALA A 20 0.18 -4.10 -27.43
N PRO A 21 0.92 -4.33 -28.53
CA PRO A 21 0.44 -4.07 -29.89
C PRO A 21 -0.87 -4.80 -30.26
N ASP A 22 -1.13 -5.95 -29.63
CA ASP A 22 -2.36 -6.74 -29.79
C ASP A 22 -3.56 -6.20 -28.97
N GLY A 23 -3.39 -5.07 -28.27
CA GLY A 23 -4.40 -4.45 -27.42
C GLY A 23 -4.44 -4.97 -25.98
N THR A 24 -3.64 -5.98 -25.63
CA THR A 24 -3.60 -6.53 -24.27
C THR A 24 -3.02 -5.51 -23.29
N ARG A 25 -3.75 -5.22 -22.20
CA ARG A 25 -3.27 -4.35 -21.12
C ARG A 25 -2.62 -5.17 -20.01
N ARG A 26 -1.51 -4.68 -19.47
CA ARG A 26 -0.84 -5.23 -18.30
C ARG A 26 -0.56 -4.14 -17.29
N VAL A 27 -0.75 -4.47 -16.01
CA VAL A 27 -0.31 -3.66 -14.88
C VAL A 27 1.10 -4.12 -14.49
N LEU A 28 2.00 -3.17 -14.33
CA LEU A 28 3.38 -3.40 -13.89
C LEU A 28 3.62 -2.58 -12.62
N LEU A 29 4.41 -3.13 -11.71
CA LEU A 29 4.83 -2.43 -10.51
C LEU A 29 6.30 -2.05 -10.66
N ALA A 30 6.62 -0.77 -10.46
CA ALA A 30 7.92 -0.17 -10.71
C ALA A 30 8.54 0.38 -9.42
N ASP A 31 9.84 0.67 -9.48
CA ASP A 31 10.61 1.30 -8.39
C ASP A 31 10.51 0.52 -7.07
N LEU A 32 11.05 -0.69 -7.08
CA LEU A 32 11.30 -1.45 -5.86
C LEU A 32 12.06 -0.54 -4.90
N GLY A 33 11.53 -0.30 -3.70
CA GLY A 33 12.01 0.69 -2.73
C GLY A 33 13.36 0.37 -2.09
N LEU A 34 14.34 -0.07 -2.89
CA LEU A 34 15.69 -0.47 -2.53
C LEU A 34 16.42 0.67 -1.79
N ALA A 35 16.25 1.91 -2.24
CA ALA A 35 16.79 3.08 -1.55
C ALA A 35 16.25 3.21 -0.12
N LYS A 36 14.95 2.94 0.10
CA LYS A 36 14.33 2.94 1.44
C LYS A 36 14.84 1.79 2.30
N SER A 37 15.06 0.62 1.70
CA SER A 37 15.67 -0.53 2.39
C SER A 37 17.08 -0.21 2.87
N LEU A 38 17.91 0.43 2.04
CA LEU A 38 19.27 0.86 2.40
C LEU A 38 19.28 1.95 3.49
N ALA A 39 18.36 2.92 3.40
CA ALA A 39 18.26 3.99 4.40
C ALA A 39 17.87 3.44 5.77
N GLN A 40 16.87 2.55 5.84
CA GLN A 40 16.50 1.88 7.10
C GLN A 40 17.63 1.03 7.67
N ALA A 41 18.34 0.26 6.83
CA ALA A 41 19.50 -0.52 7.28
C ALA A 41 20.59 0.38 7.89
N SER A 42 20.64 1.64 7.47
CA SER A 42 21.57 2.66 7.96
C SER A 42 21.03 3.44 9.17
N GLY A 43 19.84 3.10 9.69
CA GLY A 43 19.17 3.85 10.77
C GLY A 43 18.67 5.23 10.37
N LEU A 44 18.79 5.60 9.09
CA LEU A 44 18.27 6.85 8.54
C LEU A 44 16.78 6.70 8.25
N THR A 45 15.97 7.39 9.03
CA THR A 45 14.54 7.53 8.73
C THR A 45 14.38 8.61 7.67
N LEU A 46 14.48 8.22 6.40
CA LEU A 46 13.98 9.07 5.33
C LEU A 46 12.46 9.11 5.48
N ALA A 47 11.93 10.26 5.93
CA ALA A 47 10.49 10.56 5.85
C ALA A 47 10.05 10.74 4.38
N ALA A 48 10.43 9.83 3.49
CA ALA A 48 10.17 9.89 2.07
C ALA A 48 8.99 8.97 1.72
N GLY A 49 7.88 9.58 1.30
CA GLY A 49 6.69 8.87 0.83
C GLY A 49 5.47 9.77 0.87
N SER A 50 4.59 9.61 -0.11
CA SER A 50 3.34 10.35 -0.22
C SER A 50 2.40 9.99 0.93
N GLU A 51 1.81 11.00 1.57
CA GLU A 51 0.86 10.84 2.68
C GLU A 51 -0.29 9.90 2.27
N GLY A 52 -0.64 8.93 3.12
CA GLY A 52 -1.75 7.98 2.91
C GLY A 52 -1.35 6.56 2.48
N TYR A 53 -0.28 6.39 1.69
CA TYR A 53 0.15 5.05 1.21
C TYR A 53 1.12 4.34 2.15
N ARG A 54 1.76 5.11 3.04
CA ARG A 54 2.81 4.60 3.92
C ARG A 54 2.19 3.94 5.17
N PRO A 55 2.50 2.67 5.48
CA PRO A 55 2.08 2.04 6.73
C PRO A 55 2.77 2.66 7.96
N PRO A 56 2.15 2.57 9.17
CA PRO A 56 2.72 3.07 10.42
C PRO A 56 4.14 2.60 10.71
N GLU A 57 4.41 1.30 10.53
CA GLU A 57 5.71 0.70 10.84
C GLU A 57 6.86 1.19 9.95
N GLN A 58 6.55 1.88 8.83
CA GLN A 58 7.56 2.53 7.99
C GLN A 58 7.98 3.91 8.51
N ALA A 59 7.18 4.53 9.38
CA ALA A 59 7.49 5.81 10.00
C ALA A 59 8.28 5.66 11.31
N GLU A 60 8.23 4.47 11.93
CA GLU A 60 8.88 4.17 13.19
C GLU A 60 10.27 3.55 12.97
N PRO A 61 11.37 4.18 13.45
CA PRO A 61 12.70 3.60 13.37
C PRO A 61 12.77 2.27 14.13
N GLY A 62 13.34 1.23 13.51
CA GLY A 62 13.56 -0.08 14.14
C GLY A 62 12.34 -0.99 14.18
N ALA A 63 11.14 -0.52 13.81
CA ALA A 63 10.01 -1.39 13.55
C ALA A 63 10.32 -2.24 12.31
N GLY A 64 10.64 -3.52 12.50
CA GLY A 64 11.02 -4.40 11.39
C GLY A 64 9.94 -4.42 10.31
N ILE A 65 10.32 -4.23 9.04
CA ILE A 65 9.38 -4.20 7.91
C ILE A 65 9.33 -5.55 7.21
N ASP A 66 8.11 -6.09 7.09
CA ASP A 66 7.82 -7.30 6.33
C ASP A 66 6.76 -7.06 5.22
N ALA A 67 6.30 -8.13 4.57
CA ALA A 67 5.35 -8.10 3.46
C ALA A 67 4.02 -7.38 3.77
N ARG A 68 3.65 -7.24 5.06
CA ARG A 68 2.40 -6.60 5.48
C ARG A 68 2.43 -5.08 5.28
N ALA A 69 3.61 -4.51 5.11
CA ALA A 69 3.78 -3.12 4.69
C ALA A 69 3.26 -2.90 3.26
N ASP A 70 3.52 -3.85 2.35
CA ASP A 70 3.03 -3.79 0.98
C ASP A 70 1.52 -4.06 0.92
N VAL A 71 0.98 -4.90 1.81
CA VAL A 71 -0.48 -5.10 1.96
C VAL A 71 -1.18 -3.79 2.27
N TYR A 72 -0.68 -3.03 3.24
CA TYR A 72 -1.25 -1.71 3.57
C TYR A 72 -1.17 -0.77 2.37
N SER A 73 0.00 -0.70 1.74
CA SER A 73 0.26 0.22 0.63
C SER A 73 -0.63 -0.10 -0.58
N LEU A 74 -0.82 -1.40 -0.89
CA LEU A 74 -1.75 -1.87 -1.92
C LEU A 74 -3.21 -1.60 -1.53
N GLY A 75 -3.56 -1.78 -0.25
CA GLY A 75 -4.87 -1.41 0.29
C GLY A 75 -5.17 0.07 0.12
N ALA A 76 -4.17 0.94 0.30
CA ALA A 76 -4.30 2.38 0.10
C ALA A 76 -4.53 2.75 -1.37
N VAL A 77 -3.79 2.12 -2.29
CA VAL A 77 -4.04 2.28 -3.75
C VAL A 77 -5.44 1.79 -4.11
N GLY A 78 -5.84 0.62 -3.62
CA GLY A 78 -7.18 0.08 -3.87
C GLY A 78 -8.29 0.97 -3.32
N TYR A 79 -8.08 1.54 -2.13
CA TYR A 79 -9.01 2.48 -1.50
C TYR A 79 -9.19 3.73 -2.34
N GLU A 80 -8.10 4.34 -2.82
CA GLU A 80 -8.17 5.52 -3.69
C GLU A 80 -8.88 5.19 -5.01
N LEU A 81 -8.56 4.05 -5.63
CA LEU A 81 -9.21 3.63 -6.88
C LEU A 81 -10.73 3.40 -6.71
N VAL A 82 -11.16 2.88 -5.56
CA VAL A 82 -12.57 2.58 -5.30
C VAL A 82 -13.35 3.82 -4.90
N THR A 83 -12.76 4.69 -4.08
CA THR A 83 -13.45 5.84 -3.46
C THR A 83 -13.15 7.19 -4.13
N GLY A 84 -12.15 7.24 -5.01
CA GLY A 84 -11.63 8.47 -5.61
C GLY A 84 -10.84 9.36 -4.64
N THR A 85 -10.59 8.91 -3.41
CA THR A 85 -9.96 9.73 -2.35
C THR A 85 -8.78 8.97 -1.72
N VAL A 86 -7.66 9.65 -1.52
CA VAL A 86 -6.52 9.10 -0.77
C VAL A 86 -6.96 8.78 0.67
N PRO A 87 -6.62 7.61 1.24
CA PRO A 87 -6.99 7.31 2.62
C PRO A 87 -6.35 8.33 3.59
N ALA A 88 -7.11 8.70 4.62
CA ALA A 88 -6.59 9.49 5.73
C ALA A 88 -5.50 8.72 6.49
N ALA A 89 -4.87 9.37 7.48
CA ALA A 89 -3.85 8.75 8.31
C ALA A 89 -4.30 7.40 8.91
N PRO A 90 -3.38 6.45 9.15
CA PRO A 90 -3.69 5.16 9.76
C PRO A 90 -4.57 5.31 11.01
N GLY A 91 -5.66 4.54 11.07
CA GLY A 91 -6.63 4.57 12.18
C GLY A 91 -7.70 5.65 12.06
N LYS A 92 -7.62 6.49 11.02
CA LYS A 92 -8.62 7.52 10.68
C LYS A 92 -9.23 7.34 9.30
N VAL A 93 -8.96 6.19 8.65
CA VAL A 93 -9.51 5.86 7.33
C VAL A 93 -11.04 5.85 7.40
N VAL A 94 -11.68 6.59 6.49
CA VAL A 94 -13.13 6.62 6.37
C VAL A 94 -13.59 5.31 5.70
N PRO A 95 -14.60 4.59 6.20
CA PRO A 95 -15.10 3.40 5.53
C PRO A 95 -15.52 3.67 4.07
N PRO A 96 -15.12 2.86 3.08
CA PRO A 96 -15.40 3.09 1.66
C PRO A 96 -16.87 3.34 1.34
N GLU A 97 -17.78 2.62 2.01
CA GLU A 97 -19.23 2.71 1.83
C GLU A 97 -19.80 4.10 2.19
N ARG A 98 -19.09 4.90 2.99
CA ARG A 98 -19.48 6.29 3.29
C ARG A 98 -19.17 7.26 2.15
N LEU A 99 -18.18 6.94 1.33
CA LEU A 99 -17.78 7.74 0.15
C LEU A 99 -18.42 7.20 -1.12
N ARG A 100 -18.62 5.88 -1.19
CA ARG A 100 -19.18 5.16 -2.32
C ARG A 100 -20.23 4.14 -1.85
N PRO A 101 -21.51 4.54 -1.73
CA PRO A 101 -22.57 3.69 -1.17
C PRO A 101 -22.87 2.41 -1.98
N ASP A 102 -22.51 2.36 -3.26
CA ASP A 102 -22.68 1.20 -4.15
C ASP A 102 -21.52 0.18 -4.07
N VAL A 103 -20.50 0.43 -3.24
CA VAL A 103 -19.35 -0.48 -3.12
C VAL A 103 -19.80 -1.83 -2.56
N ASP A 104 -19.28 -2.91 -3.14
CA ASP A 104 -19.49 -4.25 -2.60
C ASP A 104 -18.99 -4.34 -1.14
N PRO A 105 -19.78 -4.84 -0.19
CA PRO A 105 -19.38 -4.93 1.21
C PRO A 105 -18.14 -5.80 1.44
N GLY A 106 -17.90 -6.82 0.60
CA GLY A 106 -16.69 -7.64 0.63
C GLY A 106 -15.44 -6.86 0.23
N VAL A 107 -15.55 -6.01 -0.80
CA VAL A 107 -14.48 -5.08 -1.19
C VAL A 107 -14.18 -4.10 -0.06
N ALA A 108 -15.21 -3.47 0.53
CA ALA A 108 -15.03 -2.53 1.63
C ALA A 108 -14.31 -3.17 2.83
N ARG A 109 -14.74 -4.36 3.27
CA ARG A 109 -14.09 -5.10 4.36
C ARG A 109 -12.64 -5.48 4.02
N THR A 110 -12.37 -5.87 2.79
CA THR A 110 -11.02 -6.24 2.33
C THR A 110 -10.09 -5.03 2.41
N LEU A 111 -10.53 -3.87 1.91
CA LEU A 111 -9.76 -2.62 1.98
C LEU A 111 -9.52 -2.19 3.42
N MET A 112 -10.56 -2.20 4.26
CA MET A 112 -10.42 -1.80 5.67
C MET A 112 -9.47 -2.72 6.44
N ARG A 113 -9.49 -4.04 6.18
CA ARG A 113 -8.53 -4.97 6.78
C ARG A 113 -7.11 -4.76 6.28
N ALA A 114 -6.92 -4.44 4.99
CA ALA A 114 -5.60 -4.12 4.47
C ALA A 114 -5.03 -2.84 5.12
N LEU A 115 -5.89 -1.88 5.44
CA LEU A 115 -5.57 -0.58 6.05
C LEU A 115 -5.56 -0.56 7.59
N GLU A 116 -5.60 -1.73 8.25
CA GLU A 116 -5.50 -1.83 9.71
C GLU A 116 -4.17 -1.24 10.21
N PRO A 117 -4.16 -0.32 11.19
CA PRO A 117 -2.89 0.22 11.72
C PRO A 117 -2.03 -0.87 12.34
N ASP A 118 -2.65 -1.79 13.09
CA ASP A 118 -1.99 -2.96 13.64
C ASP A 118 -1.75 -3.98 12.51
N ARG A 119 -0.47 -4.12 12.11
CA ARG A 119 -0.07 -5.03 11.03
C ARG A 119 -0.42 -6.49 11.32
N GLU A 120 -0.54 -6.90 12.58
CA GLU A 120 -0.89 -8.28 12.94
C GLU A 120 -2.35 -8.61 12.58
N ARG A 121 -3.18 -7.58 12.38
CA ARG A 121 -4.58 -7.72 11.93
C ARG A 121 -4.74 -7.71 10.41
N ARG A 122 -3.69 -7.31 9.68
CA ARG A 122 -3.67 -7.32 8.21
C ARG A 122 -3.53 -8.75 7.68
N TRP A 123 -3.66 -8.88 6.36
CA TRP A 123 -3.27 -10.11 5.66
C TRP A 123 -1.75 -10.29 5.74
N PRO A 124 -1.24 -11.54 5.83
CA PRO A 124 0.19 -11.81 6.01
C PRO A 124 1.04 -11.46 4.78
N THR A 125 0.42 -11.48 3.59
CA THR A 125 1.03 -11.10 2.31
C THR A 125 -0.06 -10.58 1.38
N ALA A 126 0.34 -9.76 0.41
CA ALA A 126 -0.43 -9.47 -0.79
C ALA A 126 -0.33 -10.65 -1.77
#